data_AF-A0A1S2PNP0-F1
#
_entry.id   AF-A0A1S2PNP0-F1
#
_cell.length_a   1.000
_cell.length_b   1.000
_cell.length_c   1.000
_cell.angle_alpha   90.00
_cell.angle_beta   90.00
_cell.angle_gamma   90.00
#
_symmetry.space_group_name_H-M   'P 1'
#
loop_
_entity.id
_entity.type
_entity.pdbx_description
1 polymer ?
#
loop_
_entity_poly.entity_id
_entity_poly.type
_entity_poly.pdbx_seq_one_letter_code
_entity_poly.pdbx_strand_id
1 'polypeptide(L)'
;MSLIGQEEGIEHGTLHGFRQHTRRKVAATEACGCLQAKRDDEKAKSKARQAGLAPRSAGQHKWNGGKFAAGTSRPEANTAVREACPTEGCGQEATGRFPRQRGWVRVHVAGSAEPARDFCSGSCATFGIALAELRMDNAAA
;
A
#
# COMPACT_ATOMS: atom_id res chain seq x y z
N MET A 1 -0.28 -54.41 0.66
CA MET A 1 -0.59 -53.26 -0.21
C MET A 1 0.64 -52.36 -0.22
N SER A 2 1.47 -52.50 -1.25
CA SER A 2 2.77 -51.82 -1.35
C SER A 2 2.57 -50.36 -1.76
N LEU A 3 3.06 -49.44 -0.92
CA LEU A 3 3.11 -47.99 -1.13
C LEU A 3 4.21 -47.60 -2.16
N ILE A 4 4.24 -48.26 -3.31
CA ILE A 4 5.22 -47.98 -4.36
C ILE A 4 4.63 -46.89 -5.25
N GLY A 5 5.11 -45.64 -5.10
CA GLY A 5 4.87 -44.57 -6.08
C GLY A 5 4.53 -43.17 -5.58
N GLN A 6 4.36 -42.91 -4.27
CA GLN A 6 4.06 -41.54 -3.77
C GLN A 6 5.27 -40.78 -3.22
N GLU A 7 6.38 -41.47 -2.94
CA GLU A 7 7.65 -40.87 -2.49
C GLU A 7 8.66 -40.68 -3.63
N GLU A 8 8.39 -41.26 -4.82
CA GLU A 8 9.29 -41.15 -5.97
C GLU A 8 9.41 -39.69 -6.43
N GLY A 9 10.61 -39.14 -6.28
CA GLY A 9 10.94 -37.78 -6.66
C GLY A 9 10.65 -36.71 -5.60
N ILE A 10 10.45 -37.10 -4.33
CA ILE A 10 10.52 -36.14 -3.21
C ILE A 10 11.94 -36.12 -2.64
N GLU A 11 12.54 -34.93 -2.57
CA GLU A 11 13.89 -34.73 -2.01
C GLU A 11 13.86 -34.75 -0.47
N HIS A 12 13.89 -35.95 0.10
CA HIS A 12 13.85 -36.17 1.54
C HIS A 12 15.01 -35.52 2.31
N GLY A 13 14.77 -35.17 3.58
CA GLY A 13 15.77 -34.52 4.45
C GLY A 13 16.04 -33.04 4.17
N THR A 14 15.31 -32.40 3.25
CA THR A 14 15.53 -30.98 2.89
C THR A 14 14.28 -30.12 3.08
N LEU A 15 14.48 -28.80 3.19
CA LEU A 15 13.36 -27.83 3.17
C LEU A 15 12.63 -27.84 1.83
N HIS A 16 13.32 -28.19 0.73
CA HIS A 16 12.73 -28.33 -0.59
C HIS A 16 11.76 -29.52 -0.63
N GLY A 17 12.16 -30.68 -0.12
CA GLY A 17 11.30 -31.87 0.04
C GLY A 17 10.07 -31.61 0.91
N PHE A 18 10.21 -30.87 2.02
CA PHE A 18 9.05 -30.48 2.84
C PHE A 18 8.01 -29.68 2.03
N ARG A 19 8.46 -28.78 1.14
CA ARG A 19 7.57 -28.02 0.26
C ARG A 19 6.93 -28.90 -0.81
N GLN A 20 7.66 -29.90 -1.31
CA GLN A 20 7.12 -30.89 -2.25
C GLN A 20 6.01 -31.74 -1.61
N HIS A 21 6.21 -32.23 -0.37
CA HIS A 21 5.17 -32.88 0.43
C HIS A 21 3.92 -32.00 0.57
N THR A 22 4.11 -30.73 0.96
CA THR A 22 3.02 -29.76 1.13
C THR A 22 2.24 -29.54 -0.18
N ARG A 23 2.95 -29.32 -1.30
CA ARG A 23 2.32 -29.06 -2.61
C ARG A 23 1.59 -30.28 -3.15
N ARG A 24 2.17 -31.46 -2.97
CA ARG A 24 1.61 -32.74 -3.44
C ARG A 24 0.61 -33.35 -2.46
N LYS A 25 0.40 -32.72 -1.30
CA LYS A 25 -0.50 -33.16 -0.21
C LYS A 25 -0.15 -34.57 0.31
N VAL A 26 1.13 -34.93 0.28
CA VAL A 26 1.66 -36.17 0.86
C VAL A 26 2.17 -35.87 2.26
N ALA A 27 1.78 -36.65 3.26
CA ALA A 27 2.21 -36.42 4.64
C ALA A 27 3.73 -36.53 4.76
N ALA A 28 4.38 -35.50 5.30
CA ALA A 28 5.78 -35.59 5.72
C ALA A 28 5.81 -36.28 7.09
N THR A 29 6.49 -37.42 7.18
CA THR A 29 6.68 -38.16 8.44
C THR A 29 8.03 -37.82 9.05
N GLU A 30 8.25 -38.16 10.33
CA GLU A 30 9.55 -37.96 10.97
C GLU A 30 10.65 -38.81 10.31
N ALA A 31 10.30 -39.99 9.79
CA ALA A 31 11.20 -40.87 9.07
C ALA A 31 11.76 -40.27 7.76
N CYS A 32 11.02 -39.35 7.12
CA CYS A 32 11.44 -38.73 5.86
C CYS A 32 12.40 -37.54 6.07
N GLY A 33 12.64 -37.11 7.31
CA GLY A 33 13.61 -36.06 7.66
C GLY A 33 13.23 -34.62 7.24
N CYS A 34 12.26 -34.46 6.33
CA CYS A 34 11.78 -33.14 5.88
C CYS A 34 11.14 -32.30 6.99
N LEU A 35 10.48 -32.96 7.96
CA LEU A 35 9.95 -32.27 9.13
C LEU A 35 11.06 -31.69 10.01
N GLN A 36 12.16 -32.42 10.18
CA GLN A 36 13.31 -31.96 10.96
C GLN A 36 13.98 -30.76 10.27
N ALA A 37 14.20 -30.85 8.95
CA ALA A 37 14.73 -29.74 8.16
C ALA A 37 13.88 -28.46 8.27
N LYS A 38 12.55 -28.60 8.34
CA LYS A 38 11.63 -27.48 8.56
C LYS A 38 11.78 -26.87 9.97
N ARG A 39 11.86 -27.71 11.01
CA ARG A 39 12.07 -27.27 12.40
C ARG A 39 13.41 -26.53 12.55
N ASP A 40 14.47 -27.01 11.90
CA ASP A 40 15.79 -26.40 11.96
C ASP A 40 15.83 -25.03 11.24
N ASP A 41 15.16 -24.90 10.09
CA ASP A 41 14.97 -23.60 9.41
C ASP A 41 14.17 -22.61 10.26
N GLU A 42 13.09 -23.06 10.91
CA GLU A 42 12.31 -22.21 11.83
C GLU A 42 13.14 -21.77 13.04
N LYS A 43 13.97 -22.65 13.59
CA LYS A 43 14.90 -22.36 14.69
C LYS A 43 16.02 -21.40 14.25
N ALA A 44 16.54 -21.55 13.04
CA ALA A 44 17.53 -20.62 12.47
C ALA A 44 16.92 -19.23 12.29
N LYS A 45 15.69 -19.13 11.78
CA LYS A 45 14.95 -17.87 11.63
C LYS A 45 14.63 -17.21 12.96
N SER A 46 14.22 -17.98 13.97
CA SER A 46 13.93 -17.43 15.31
C SER A 46 15.21 -16.92 15.98
N LYS A 47 16.33 -17.65 15.88
CA LYS A 47 17.64 -17.21 16.35
C LYS A 47 18.10 -15.93 15.65
N ALA A 48 17.92 -15.84 14.32
CA ALA A 48 18.23 -14.63 13.56
C ALA A 48 17.38 -13.42 14.00
N ARG A 49 16.09 -13.62 14.31
CA ARG A 49 15.21 -12.57 14.86
C ARG A 49 15.68 -12.11 16.25
N GLN A 50 16.01 -13.05 17.14
CA GLN A 50 16.49 -12.74 18.49
C GLN A 50 17.84 -12.03 18.49
N ALA A 51 18.71 -12.35 17.54
CA ALA A 51 19.99 -11.67 17.36
C ALA A 51 19.88 -10.27 16.72
N GLY A 52 18.66 -9.75 16.49
CA GLY A 52 18.45 -8.47 15.80
C GLY A 52 18.85 -8.48 14.30
N LEU A 53 19.24 -9.65 13.79
CA LEU A 53 19.71 -9.87 12.43
C LEU A 53 18.58 -10.14 11.43
N ALA A 54 17.31 -10.15 11.86
CA ALA A 54 16.21 -10.32 10.94
C ALA A 54 16.05 -9.06 10.08
N PRO A 55 16.43 -9.10 8.80
CA PRO A 55 16.09 -7.99 7.93
C PRO A 55 14.59 -8.13 7.66
N ARG A 56 13.79 -7.15 8.09
CA ARG A 56 12.49 -6.89 7.45
C ARG A 56 12.66 -6.52 5.96
N SER A 57 13.88 -6.58 5.43
CA SER A 57 14.31 -5.88 4.24
C SER A 57 14.99 -6.75 3.17
N ALA A 58 15.23 -8.06 3.36
CA ALA A 58 15.84 -8.88 2.31
C ALA A 58 14.98 -8.95 1.03
N GLY A 59 13.66 -8.89 1.16
CA GLY A 59 12.74 -8.74 0.02
C GLY A 59 12.66 -7.30 -0.52
N GLN A 60 12.69 -6.31 0.37
CA GLN A 60 12.61 -4.88 -0.03
C GLN A 60 13.88 -4.37 -0.69
N HIS A 61 15.04 -4.98 -0.49
CA HIS A 61 16.29 -4.56 -1.13
C HIS A 61 16.52 -5.20 -2.51
N LYS A 62 15.76 -6.24 -2.88
CA LYS A 62 16.01 -6.94 -4.15
C LYS A 62 15.49 -6.18 -5.37
N TRP A 63 14.35 -5.49 -5.25
CA TRP A 63 13.78 -4.73 -6.36
C TRP A 63 14.61 -3.48 -6.71
N ASN A 64 15.32 -2.89 -5.74
CA ASN A 64 16.13 -1.69 -5.91
C ASN A 64 17.65 -1.94 -5.79
N GLY A 65 18.09 -3.21 -5.78
CA GLY A 65 19.50 -3.58 -5.70
C GLY A 65 20.23 -3.03 -4.46
N GLY A 66 19.51 -2.79 -3.36
CA GLY A 66 20.08 -2.19 -2.16
C GLY A 66 20.45 -0.71 -2.29
N LYS A 67 20.06 -0.02 -3.38
CA LYS A 67 20.34 1.43 -3.56
C LYS A 67 19.75 2.31 -2.46
N PHE A 68 18.64 1.86 -1.86
CA PHE A 68 18.05 2.50 -0.70
C PHE A 68 18.16 1.53 0.48
N ALA A 69 19.40 1.30 0.91
CA ALA A 69 19.70 0.59 2.15
C ALA A 69 19.46 1.54 3.33
N ALA A 70 18.63 1.09 4.27
CA ALA A 70 18.46 1.65 5.61
C ALA A 70 18.19 3.17 5.74
N GLY A 71 16.95 3.51 6.08
CA GLY A 71 16.76 4.46 7.18
C GLY A 71 16.53 5.93 6.85
N THR A 72 16.40 6.33 5.59
CA THR A 72 15.90 7.67 5.27
C THR A 72 14.86 7.59 4.17
N SER A 73 13.67 7.07 4.51
CA SER A 73 12.48 7.55 3.79
C SER A 73 12.46 9.06 3.99
N ARG A 74 12.85 9.82 2.96
CA ARG A 74 12.63 11.26 2.98
C ARG A 74 11.14 11.43 3.25
N PRO A 75 10.73 12.22 4.27
CA PRO A 75 9.32 12.49 4.48
C PRO A 75 8.75 12.95 3.15
N GLU A 76 7.56 12.45 2.84
CA GLU A 76 6.86 12.82 1.61
C GLU A 76 6.97 14.33 1.45
N ALA A 77 7.54 14.76 0.32
CA ALA A 77 7.58 16.17 0.04
C ALA A 77 6.11 16.58 -0.05
N ASN A 78 5.66 17.45 0.87
CA ASN A 78 4.37 18.14 0.79
C ASN A 78 4.38 19.01 -0.47
N THR A 79 4.33 18.34 -1.62
CA THR A 79 4.26 18.95 -2.93
C THR A 79 2.83 19.42 -3.01
N ALA A 80 2.64 20.72 -3.17
CA ALA A 80 1.31 21.26 -3.40
C ALA A 80 0.68 20.47 -4.55
N VAL A 81 -0.48 19.87 -4.30
CA VAL A 81 -1.21 19.03 -5.28
C VAL A 81 -1.44 19.79 -6.59
N ARG A 82 -1.42 21.13 -6.55
CA ARG A 82 -1.40 22.03 -7.69
C ARG A 82 -0.85 23.40 -7.30
N GLU A 83 -0.23 24.11 -8.24
CA GLU A 83 0.00 25.55 -8.13
C GLU A 83 -1.33 26.31 -8.06
N ALA A 84 -1.37 27.40 -7.29
CA ALA A 84 -2.55 28.26 -7.22
C ALA A 84 -2.89 28.79 -8.62
N CYS A 85 -4.18 28.80 -8.98
CA CYS A 85 -4.62 29.39 -10.25
C CYS A 85 -4.24 30.88 -10.26
N PRO A 86 -3.53 31.38 -11.27
CA PRO A 86 -3.10 32.78 -11.31
C PRO A 86 -4.27 33.75 -11.56
N THR A 87 -5.45 33.25 -11.94
CA THR A 87 -6.64 34.09 -12.13
C THR A 87 -7.10 34.66 -10.80
N GLU A 88 -7.05 35.99 -10.70
CA GLU A 88 -7.53 36.74 -9.54
C GLU A 88 -8.96 36.34 -9.19
N GLY A 89 -9.20 36.01 -7.92
CA GLY A 89 -10.52 35.60 -7.42
C GLY A 89 -10.87 34.11 -7.60
N CYS A 90 -10.08 33.33 -8.35
CA CYS A 90 -10.37 31.91 -8.54
C CYS A 90 -10.20 31.12 -7.23
N GLY A 91 -11.24 30.36 -6.85
CA GLY A 91 -11.26 29.56 -5.62
C GLY A 91 -11.57 30.36 -4.37
N GLN A 92 -11.91 31.65 -4.49
CA GLN A 92 -12.37 32.45 -3.35
C GLN A 92 -13.75 32.01 -2.89
N GLU A 93 -14.00 32.18 -1.59
CA GLU A 93 -15.33 31.93 -1.02
C GLU A 93 -16.36 32.84 -1.68
N ALA A 94 -17.46 32.23 -2.10
CA ALA A 94 -18.58 32.88 -2.75
C ALA A 94 -19.42 33.66 -1.74
N THR A 95 -18.85 34.74 -1.20
CA THR A 95 -19.54 35.64 -0.26
C THR A 95 -20.56 36.48 -1.00
N GLY A 96 -21.81 36.53 -0.53
CA GLY A 96 -22.82 37.48 -1.01
C GLY A 96 -23.30 37.34 -2.47
N ARG A 97 -23.93 38.43 -2.95
CA ARG A 97 -24.62 38.54 -4.25
C ARG A 97 -23.73 39.21 -5.31
N PHE A 98 -22.41 38.93 -5.31
CA PHE A 98 -21.53 39.48 -6.34
C PHE A 98 -21.99 39.04 -7.73
N PRO A 99 -22.03 39.95 -8.73
CA PRO A 99 -22.32 39.58 -10.10
C PRO A 99 -21.23 38.60 -10.56
N ARG A 100 -21.63 37.36 -10.84
CA ARG A 100 -20.72 36.36 -11.37
C ARG A 100 -20.11 36.93 -12.66
N GLN A 101 -18.79 37.02 -12.71
CA GLN A 101 -18.11 37.26 -13.98
C GLN A 101 -18.60 36.20 -14.97
N ARG A 102 -18.93 36.60 -16.20
CA ARG A 102 -19.45 35.66 -17.21
C ARG A 102 -18.44 34.52 -17.41
N GLY A 103 -18.93 33.28 -17.44
CA GLY A 103 -18.09 32.09 -17.62
C GLY A 103 -17.55 31.48 -16.32
N TRP A 104 -17.76 32.12 -15.16
CA TRP A 104 -17.35 31.56 -13.87
C TRP A 104 -18.36 30.56 -13.32
N VAL A 105 -17.83 29.54 -12.63
CA VAL A 105 -18.59 28.43 -12.07
C VAL A 105 -18.57 28.51 -10.55
N ARG A 106 -19.75 28.51 -9.94
CA ARG A 106 -19.89 28.37 -8.49
C ARG A 106 -20.01 26.91 -8.13
N VAL A 107 -19.14 26.44 -7.24
CA VAL A 107 -19.20 25.09 -6.67
C VAL A 107 -19.72 25.20 -5.24
N HIS A 108 -20.71 24.36 -4.95
CA HIS A 108 -21.20 24.10 -3.61
C HIS A 108 -21.59 22.63 -3.57
N VAL A 109 -21.03 21.87 -2.63
CA VAL A 109 -21.31 20.44 -2.49
C VAL A 109 -22.05 20.23 -1.18
N ALA A 110 -23.28 19.71 -1.26
CA ALA A 110 -24.11 19.50 -0.09
C ALA A 110 -23.47 18.50 0.88
N GLY A 111 -23.44 18.83 2.17
CA GLY A 111 -22.81 18.00 3.22
C GLY A 111 -21.30 18.16 3.35
N SER A 112 -20.68 19.02 2.52
CA SER A 112 -19.28 19.39 2.69
C SER A 112 -19.12 20.49 3.74
N ALA A 113 -18.04 20.42 4.51
CA ALA A 113 -17.59 21.51 5.38
C ALA A 113 -16.96 22.68 4.59
N GLU A 114 -16.67 22.50 3.29
CA GLU A 114 -16.16 23.59 2.46
C GLU A 114 -17.28 24.57 2.10
N PRO A 115 -17.05 25.89 2.28
CA PRO A 115 -18.02 26.89 1.85
C PRO A 115 -18.12 26.91 0.32
N ALA A 116 -19.20 27.48 -0.20
CA ALA A 116 -19.34 27.68 -1.64
C ALA A 116 -18.18 28.55 -2.17
N ARG A 117 -17.63 28.21 -3.34
CA ARG A 117 -16.49 28.94 -3.97
C ARG A 117 -16.76 29.22 -5.45
N ASP A 118 -16.19 30.32 -5.96
CA ASP A 118 -16.29 30.70 -7.37
C ASP A 118 -14.98 30.39 -8.13
N PHE A 119 -15.10 29.82 -9.34
CA PHE A 119 -13.96 29.36 -10.15
C PHE A 119 -14.00 29.93 -11.56
N CYS A 120 -12.84 30.30 -12.10
CA CYS A 120 -12.72 30.95 -13.41
C CYS A 120 -12.99 30.04 -14.61
N SER A 121 -12.98 28.72 -14.41
CA SER A 121 -13.12 27.72 -15.47
C SER A 121 -13.65 26.39 -14.94
N GLY A 122 -14.14 25.55 -15.85
CA GLY A 122 -14.60 24.19 -15.51
C GLY A 122 -13.52 23.33 -14.86
N SER A 123 -12.25 23.43 -15.31
CA SER A 123 -11.15 22.63 -14.74
C SER A 123 -10.82 23.05 -13.30
N CYS A 124 -10.88 24.35 -12.99
CA CYS A 124 -10.75 24.83 -11.62
C CYS A 124 -11.96 24.42 -10.76
N ALA A 125 -13.17 24.41 -11.34
CA ALA A 125 -14.36 23.95 -10.65
C ALA A 125 -14.30 22.45 -10.30
N THR A 126 -13.82 21.58 -11.20
CA THR A 126 -13.63 20.14 -10.91
C THR A 126 -12.71 19.91 -9.72
N PHE A 127 -11.63 20.69 -9.61
CA PHE A 127 -10.74 20.65 -8.45
C PHE A 127 -11.45 21.11 -7.17
N GLY A 128 -12.25 22.17 -7.25
CA GLY A 128 -13.09 22.64 -6.13
C GLY A 128 -14.09 21.60 -5.65
N ILE A 129 -14.72 20.86 -6.57
CA ILE A 129 -15.62 19.74 -6.25
C ILE A 129 -14.86 18.64 -5.50
N ALA A 130 -13.73 18.19 -6.04
CA ALA A 130 -12.93 17.14 -5.41
C ALA A 130 -12.45 17.53 -4.01
N LEU A 131 -12.04 18.79 -3.80
CA LEU A 131 -11.67 19.29 -2.47
C LEU A 131 -12.84 19.31 -1.48
N ALA A 132 -14.04 19.64 -1.95
CA ALA A 132 -15.24 19.62 -1.12
C ALA A 132 -15.68 18.18 -0.79
N GLU A 133 -15.53 17.24 -1.74
CA GLU A 133 -15.80 15.81 -1.52
C GLU A 133 -14.84 15.18 -0.50
N LEU A 134 -13.57 15.57 -0.48
CA LEU A 134 -12.61 15.12 0.54
C LEU A 134 -12.93 15.64 1.95
N ARG A 135 -13.74 16.69 2.06
CA ARG A 135 -14.15 17.34 3.31
C ARG A 135 -15.64 17.23 3.57
N MET A 136 -16.25 16.15 3.11
CA MET A 136 -17.58 15.77 3.60
C MET A 136 -17.47 15.58 5.10
N ASP A 137 -18.33 16.24 5.87
CA ASP A 137 -18.38 16.01 7.30
C ASP A 137 -18.66 14.52 7.52
N ASN A 138 -17.85 13.89 8.38
CA ASN A 138 -18.03 12.51 8.82
C ASN A 138 -19.25 12.41 9.77
N ALA A 139 -20.32 13.16 9.50
CA ALA A 139 -21.52 13.30 10.33
C ALA A 139 -22.48 12.09 10.20
N ALA A 140 -22.00 10.96 9.69
CA ALA A 140 -22.76 9.72 9.52
C ALA A 140 -21.96 8.48 9.97
N ALA A 141 -21.24 8.58 11.10
CA ALA A 141 -20.70 7.44 11.84
C ALA A 141 -21.18 7.46 13.29
#